data_AF-A0A6I9XJW2-F1
#
_entry.id   AF-A0A6I9XJW2-F1
#
_cell.length_a   1.000
_cell.length_b   1.000
_cell.length_c   1.000
_cell.angle_alpha   90.00
_cell.angle_beta   90.00
_cell.angle_gamma   90.00
#
_symmetry.space_group_name_H-M   'P 1'
#
loop_
_entity.id
_entity.type
_entity.pdbx_description
1 polymer ?
#
loop_
_entity_poly.entity_id
_entity_poly.type
_entity_poly.pdbx_seq_one_letter_code
_entity_poly.pdbx_strand_id
1 'polypeptide(L)'
;MDENGGKIPDEFDDDVVILQQLRRSYKYFKDYSQMIMEPTSPKLLPDPLKEPYYQPPYTLVIELTDVLLHPEWSLVTGWRFKKRPGIDNLFQQLAPLYEIVIFTSETGMTAFPLIDSVDPHGFISYRLFRDATRYMDGHHVKVGLQRGRESP
;
A
#
# COMPACT_ATOMS: atom_id res chain seq x y z
N MET A 1 -25.11 -9.93 22.84
CA MET A 1 -26.51 -10.24 23.22
C MET A 1 -27.38 -9.56 22.20
N ASP A 2 -28.48 -10.19 21.80
CA ASP A 2 -29.49 -9.54 20.96
C ASP A 2 -30.23 -8.48 21.80
N GLU A 3 -30.93 -7.55 21.15
CA GLU A 3 -31.71 -6.46 21.78
C GLU A 3 -32.77 -6.94 22.79
N ASN A 4 -33.07 -8.24 22.84
CA ASN A 4 -34.02 -8.86 23.77
C ASN A 4 -33.37 -9.69 24.89
N GLY A 5 -32.08 -9.48 25.19
CA GLY A 5 -31.43 -10.09 26.37
C GLY A 5 -31.17 -11.60 26.26
N GLY A 6 -31.37 -12.20 25.07
CA GLY A 6 -30.98 -13.57 24.77
C GLY A 6 -29.47 -13.69 24.55
N LYS A 7 -28.88 -14.81 24.99
CA LYS A 7 -27.54 -15.22 24.54
C LYS A 7 -27.62 -15.46 23.02
N ILE A 8 -26.76 -14.80 22.27
CA ILE A 8 -26.55 -15.10 20.85
C ILE A 8 -25.99 -16.53 20.82
N PRO A 9 -26.65 -17.49 20.17
CA PRO A 9 -26.16 -18.87 20.09
C PRO A 9 -24.80 -18.85 19.38
N ASP A 10 -23.75 -19.30 20.06
CA ASP A 10 -22.40 -19.40 19.48
C ASP A 10 -22.25 -20.80 18.85
N GLU A 11 -21.46 -20.89 17.78
CA GLU A 11 -21.23 -22.11 16.99
C GLU A 11 -20.57 -23.26 17.80
N PHE A 12 -20.23 -22.99 19.06
CA PHE A 12 -19.53 -23.86 19.99
C PHE A 12 -20.35 -24.21 21.24
N ASP A 13 -21.64 -23.82 21.32
CA ASP A 13 -22.48 -24.06 22.52
C ASP A 13 -22.79 -25.56 22.78
N ASP A 14 -22.61 -26.44 21.78
CA ASP A 14 -22.84 -27.90 21.90
C ASP A 14 -21.66 -28.71 22.47
N ASP A 15 -20.48 -28.08 22.69
CA ASP A 15 -19.28 -28.77 23.18
C ASP A 15 -19.16 -28.77 24.72
N VAL A 16 -18.29 -29.61 25.28
CA VAL A 16 -17.97 -29.59 26.73
C VAL A 16 -17.41 -28.23 27.13
N VAL A 17 -17.90 -27.62 28.23
CA VAL A 17 -17.59 -26.23 28.67
C VAL A 17 -16.11 -25.83 28.58
N ILE A 18 -15.18 -26.74 28.88
CA ILE A 18 -13.74 -26.48 28.80
C ILE A 18 -13.25 -26.36 27.35
N LEU A 19 -13.75 -27.22 26.45
CA LEU A 19 -13.45 -27.19 25.02
C LEU A 19 -14.07 -25.95 24.35
N GLN A 20 -15.25 -25.52 24.81
CA GLN A 20 -15.88 -24.27 24.34
C GLN A 20 -14.94 -23.07 24.54
N GLN A 21 -14.41 -22.90 25.77
CA GLN A 21 -13.52 -21.77 26.10
C GLN A 21 -12.20 -21.81 25.33
N LEU A 22 -11.64 -23.00 25.11
CA LEU A 22 -10.42 -23.19 24.32
C LEU A 22 -10.64 -22.92 22.82
N ARG A 23 -11.74 -23.42 22.24
CA ARG A 23 -12.07 -23.14 20.83
C ARG A 23 -12.36 -21.67 20.60
N ARG A 24 -13.05 -21.02 21.56
CA ARG A 24 -13.35 -19.59 21.50
C ARG A 24 -12.09 -18.74 21.55
N SER A 25 -11.18 -19.03 22.49
CA SER A 25 -9.89 -18.33 22.59
C SER A 25 -9.01 -18.58 21.35
N TYR A 26 -9.01 -19.79 20.79
CA TYR A 26 -8.32 -20.07 19.53
C TYR A 26 -8.93 -19.33 18.33
N LYS A 27 -10.27 -19.24 18.24
CA LYS A 27 -10.97 -18.45 17.21
C LYS A 27 -10.63 -16.96 17.34
N TYR A 28 -10.71 -16.39 18.55
CA TYR A 28 -10.27 -15.01 18.80
C TYR A 28 -8.82 -14.78 18.40
N PHE A 29 -7.93 -15.73 18.69
CA PHE A 29 -6.52 -15.63 18.31
C PHE A 29 -6.33 -15.68 16.78
N LYS A 30 -7.08 -16.54 16.09
CA LYS A 30 -7.08 -16.65 14.63
C LYS A 30 -7.66 -15.39 13.98
N ASP A 31 -8.77 -14.89 14.49
CA ASP A 31 -9.46 -13.70 13.99
C ASP A 31 -8.62 -12.43 14.22
N TYR A 32 -7.95 -12.32 15.38
CA TYR A 32 -7.01 -11.25 15.67
C TYR A 32 -5.79 -11.28 14.73
N SER A 33 -5.28 -12.48 14.44
CA SER A 33 -4.19 -12.66 13.47
C SER A 33 -4.64 -12.25 12.05
N GLN A 34 -5.88 -12.58 11.66
CA GLN A 34 -6.45 -12.17 10.37
C GLN A 34 -6.64 -10.65 10.30
N MET A 35 -7.14 -10.02 11.37
CA MET A 35 -7.33 -8.56 11.43
C MET A 35 -6.01 -7.79 11.33
N ILE A 36 -4.91 -8.32 11.86
CA ILE A 36 -3.57 -7.74 11.71
C ILE A 36 -3.01 -7.96 10.29
N MET A 37 -3.34 -9.09 9.66
CA MET A 37 -2.86 -9.43 8.31
C MET A 37 -3.68 -8.78 7.18
N GLU A 38 -4.95 -8.48 7.41
CA GLU A 38 -5.83 -7.94 6.39
C GLU A 38 -5.50 -6.46 6.14
N PRO A 39 -5.20 -6.06 4.89
CA PRO A 39 -4.75 -4.71 4.59
C PRO A 39 -5.83 -3.68 4.95
N THR A 40 -5.42 -2.56 5.53
CA THR A 40 -6.28 -1.48 6.04
C THR A 40 -7.22 -0.87 4.98
N SER A 41 -6.99 -1.11 3.70
CA SER A 41 -7.90 -0.75 2.62
C SER A 41 -7.87 -1.77 1.47
N PRO A 42 -9.04 -2.19 0.93
CA PRO A 42 -9.10 -3.03 -0.26
C PRO A 42 -8.69 -2.28 -1.54
N LYS A 43 -8.80 -0.95 -1.56
CA LYS A 43 -8.43 -0.10 -2.71
C LYS A 43 -7.22 0.77 -2.35
N LEU A 44 -6.16 0.66 -3.14
CA LEU A 44 -4.93 1.45 -2.95
C LEU A 44 -5.00 2.83 -3.59
N LEU A 45 -5.87 3.01 -4.58
CA LEU A 45 -6.08 4.28 -5.26
C LEU A 45 -7.56 4.64 -5.31
N PRO A 46 -7.88 5.95 -5.33
CA PRO A 46 -9.24 6.40 -5.60
C PRO A 46 -9.69 5.99 -7.00
N ASP A 47 -11.00 5.93 -7.18
CA ASP A 47 -11.62 5.67 -8.48
C ASP A 47 -11.29 6.82 -9.47
N PRO A 48 -11.22 6.54 -10.78
CA PRO A 48 -10.81 7.53 -11.76
C PRO A 48 -11.73 8.76 -11.79
N LEU A 49 -11.16 9.91 -12.11
CA LEU A 49 -11.92 11.15 -12.25
C LEU A 49 -12.88 11.03 -13.43
N LYS A 50 -14.13 11.47 -13.22
CA LYS A 50 -15.12 11.62 -14.29
C LYS A 50 -14.90 12.96 -15.00
N GLU A 51 -15.36 13.06 -16.26
CA GLU A 51 -15.34 14.30 -17.04
C GLU A 51 -15.90 15.47 -16.22
N PRO A 52 -15.30 16.68 -16.24
CA PRO A 52 -14.47 17.28 -17.30
C PRO A 52 -12.94 17.16 -17.12
N TYR A 53 -12.46 16.43 -16.11
CA TYR A 53 -11.02 16.32 -15.84
C TYR A 53 -10.39 15.21 -16.70
N TYR A 54 -9.30 15.53 -17.40
CA TYR A 54 -8.55 14.55 -18.19
C TYR A 54 -7.65 13.72 -17.26
N GLN A 55 -7.85 12.40 -17.23
CA GLN A 55 -6.96 11.47 -16.57
C GLN A 55 -6.31 10.55 -17.62
N PRO A 56 -4.99 10.33 -17.57
CA PRO A 56 -4.32 9.42 -18.49
C PRO A 56 -4.90 7.99 -18.41
N PRO A 57 -5.05 7.29 -19.55
CA PRO A 57 -5.68 5.96 -19.59
C PRO A 57 -4.82 4.86 -18.94
N TYR A 58 -3.51 5.08 -18.88
CA TYR A 58 -2.56 4.11 -18.34
C TYR A 58 -1.89 4.64 -17.07
N THR A 59 -1.66 3.74 -16.12
CA THR A 59 -0.94 4.04 -14.89
C THR A 59 0.44 3.42 -14.95
N LEU A 60 1.46 4.22 -14.70
CA LEU A 60 2.83 3.78 -14.63
C LEU A 60 3.25 3.68 -13.17
N VAL A 61 3.43 2.47 -12.68
CA VAL A 61 3.93 2.21 -11.32
C VAL A 61 5.45 2.07 -11.36
N ILE A 62 6.15 2.93 -10.62
CA ILE A 62 7.62 2.98 -10.62
C ILE A 62 8.13 2.85 -9.18
N GLU A 63 9.19 2.08 -9.00
CA GLU A 63 9.90 2.00 -7.73
C GLU A 63 10.77 3.23 -7.49
N LEU A 64 10.93 3.64 -6.22
CA LEU A 64 11.77 4.79 -5.88
C LEU A 64 13.26 4.41 -5.88
N THR A 65 13.61 3.42 -5.06
CA THR A 65 14.97 2.93 -4.88
C THR A 65 15.41 2.12 -6.09
N ASP A 66 16.67 2.26 -6.50
CA ASP A 66 17.33 1.60 -7.63
C ASP A 66 16.76 1.87 -9.04
N VAL A 67 15.60 2.51 -9.14
CA VAL A 67 15.04 2.98 -10.42
C VAL A 67 15.20 4.49 -10.58
N LEU A 68 14.79 5.26 -9.57
CA LEU A 68 14.87 6.73 -9.58
C LEU A 68 16.06 7.25 -8.75
N LEU A 69 16.24 6.67 -7.56
CA LEU A 69 17.29 7.03 -6.62
C LEU A 69 18.13 5.81 -6.31
N HIS A 70 19.45 5.95 -6.38
CA HIS A 70 20.35 4.90 -5.94
C HIS A 70 20.93 5.24 -4.56
N PRO A 71 20.72 4.40 -3.54
CA PRO A 71 21.34 4.60 -2.23
C PRO A 71 22.82 4.26 -2.34
N GLU A 72 23.66 5.20 -1.93
CA GLU A 72 25.10 5.04 -1.87
C GLU A 72 25.57 5.30 -0.44
N TRP A 73 26.40 4.41 0.07
CA TRP A 73 27.04 4.59 1.37
C TRP A 73 28.52 4.92 1.20
N SER A 74 28.99 5.91 1.97
CA SER A 74 30.39 6.28 2.04
C SER A 74 30.81 6.53 3.49
N LEU A 75 32.06 6.18 3.83
CA LEU A 75 32.66 6.40 5.15
C LEU A 75 32.66 7.88 5.57
N VAL A 76 32.75 8.80 4.61
CA VAL A 76 32.87 10.24 4.89
C VAL A 76 31.50 10.89 5.07
N THR A 77 30.49 10.44 4.32
CA THR A 77 29.20 11.14 4.21
C THR A 77 28.01 10.33 4.71
N GLY A 78 28.21 9.06 5.05
CA GLY A 78 27.15 8.12 5.41
C GLY A 78 26.28 7.74 4.21
N TRP A 79 25.00 7.45 4.49
CA TRP A 79 23.98 7.15 3.49
C TRP A 79 23.61 8.42 2.71
N ARG A 80 23.66 8.32 1.38
CA ARG A 80 23.21 9.36 0.45
C ARG A 80 22.39 8.73 -0.67
N PHE A 81 21.47 9.50 -1.21
CA PHE A 81 20.69 9.09 -2.38
C PHE A 81 21.17 9.88 -3.59
N LYS A 82 21.63 9.18 -4.63
CA LYS A 82 22.00 9.78 -5.91
C LYS A 82 20.82 9.73 -6.87
N LYS A 83 20.45 10.88 -7.43
CA LYS A 83 19.41 10.98 -8.48
C LYS A 83 19.92 10.41 -9.79
N ARG A 84 19.12 9.56 -10.46
CA ARG A 84 19.47 9.06 -11.80
C ARG A 84 19.40 10.20 -12.82
N PRO A 85 20.41 10.35 -13.69
CA PRO A 85 20.39 11.40 -14.71
C PRO A 85 19.25 11.18 -15.72
N GLY A 86 18.59 12.27 -16.12
CA GLY A 86 17.53 12.24 -17.14
C GLY A 86 16.12 11.92 -16.64
N ILE A 87 15.92 11.71 -15.33
CA ILE A 87 14.57 11.49 -14.75
C ILE A 87 13.63 12.66 -15.05
N ASP A 88 14.11 13.89 -14.97
CA ASP A 88 13.27 15.08 -15.17
C ASP A 88 12.65 15.10 -16.57
N ASN A 89 13.46 14.82 -17.59
CA ASN A 89 12.99 14.73 -18.98
C ASN A 89 12.04 13.54 -19.18
N LEU A 90 12.30 12.43 -18.51
CA LEU A 90 11.43 11.24 -18.56
C LEU A 90 10.05 11.57 -18.00
N PHE A 91 9.97 12.17 -16.82
CA PHE A 91 8.69 12.56 -16.23
C PHE A 91 7.96 13.61 -17.04
N GLN A 92 8.67 14.59 -17.61
CA GLN A 92 8.05 15.59 -18.47
C GLN A 92 7.38 14.97 -19.71
N GLN A 93 7.98 13.92 -20.29
CA GLN A 93 7.41 13.22 -21.45
C GLN A 93 6.29 12.25 -21.06
N LEU A 94 6.38 11.62 -19.88
CA LEU A 94 5.41 10.62 -19.44
C LEU A 94 4.20 11.20 -18.73
N ALA A 95 4.33 12.34 -18.03
CA ALA A 95 3.25 12.98 -17.29
C ALA A 95 1.94 13.18 -18.09
N PRO A 96 1.95 13.58 -19.38
CA PRO A 96 0.70 13.70 -20.14
C PRO A 96 0.14 12.35 -20.61
N LEU A 97 0.97 11.31 -20.71
CA LEU A 97 0.60 10.00 -21.28
C LEU A 97 0.21 8.97 -20.22
N TYR A 98 0.81 9.09 -19.04
CA TYR A 98 0.69 8.14 -17.95
C TYR A 98 0.45 8.87 -16.64
N GLU A 99 -0.37 8.26 -15.81
CA GLU A 99 -0.48 8.63 -14.42
C GLU A 99 0.65 7.96 -13.65
N ILE A 100 1.58 8.76 -13.14
CA ILE A 100 2.80 8.27 -12.51
C ILE A 100 2.51 8.00 -11.03
N VAL A 101 2.74 6.76 -10.59
CA VAL A 101 2.57 6.32 -9.21
C VAL A 101 3.89 5.77 -8.71
N ILE A 102 4.41 6.36 -7.63
CA ILE A 102 5.59 5.80 -6.95
C ILE A 102 5.12 4.72 -5.99
N PHE A 103 5.67 3.52 -6.11
CA PHE A 103 5.42 2.43 -5.17
C PHE A 103 6.75 1.91 -4.60
N THR A 104 7.05 2.34 -3.38
CA THR A 104 8.27 1.99 -2.65
C THR A 104 7.98 1.16 -1.40
N SER A 105 8.93 0.29 -1.05
CA SER A 105 8.97 -0.40 0.24
C SER A 105 9.58 0.46 1.36
N GLU A 106 10.08 1.65 1.02
CA GLU A 106 10.56 2.62 2.00
C GLU A 106 9.41 3.18 2.86
N THR A 107 9.76 3.61 4.07
CA THR A 107 8.80 4.29 4.95
C THR A 107 8.48 5.69 4.43
N GLY A 108 7.26 6.17 4.67
CA GLY A 108 6.86 7.52 4.26
C GLY A 108 7.79 8.60 4.83
N MET A 109 8.30 8.43 6.06
CA MET A 109 9.22 9.39 6.69
C MET A 109 10.51 9.62 5.90
N THR A 110 11.08 8.57 5.30
CA THR A 110 12.33 8.66 4.52
C THR A 110 12.04 9.00 3.06
N ALA A 111 11.03 8.38 2.47
CA ALA A 111 10.75 8.51 1.05
C ALA A 111 10.10 9.84 0.65
N PHE A 112 9.31 10.47 1.53
CA PHE A 112 8.60 11.71 1.20
C PHE A 112 9.55 12.86 0.79
N PRO A 113 10.55 13.25 1.60
CA PRO A 113 11.48 14.31 1.19
C PRO A 113 12.33 13.92 -0.03
N LEU A 114 12.61 12.63 -0.21
CA LEU A 114 13.35 12.13 -1.37
C LEU A 114 12.54 12.30 -2.66
N ILE A 115 11.25 11.96 -2.65
CA ILE A 115 10.35 12.14 -3.79
C ILE A 115 10.24 13.61 -4.15
N ASP A 116 10.05 14.50 -3.17
CA ASP A 116 9.97 15.94 -3.40
C ASP A 116 11.27 16.51 -4.01
N SER A 117 12.44 15.95 -3.63
CA SER A 117 13.72 16.34 -4.24
C SER A 117 13.89 15.88 -5.70
N VAL A 118 13.25 14.77 -6.07
CA VAL A 118 13.33 14.20 -7.42
C VAL A 118 12.35 14.89 -8.37
N ASP A 119 11.16 15.20 -7.88
CA ASP A 119 10.05 15.78 -8.65
C ASP A 119 9.59 17.13 -8.07
N PRO A 120 10.39 18.20 -8.24
CA PRO A 120 10.01 19.54 -7.78
C PRO A 120 8.85 20.15 -8.58
N HIS A 121 8.52 19.58 -9.75
CA HIS A 121 7.45 20.08 -10.63
C HIS A 121 6.09 19.40 -10.37
N GLY A 122 6.06 18.31 -9.59
CA GLY A 122 4.83 17.63 -9.22
C GLY A 122 4.20 16.79 -10.33
N PHE A 123 5.00 16.10 -11.14
CA PHE A 123 4.52 15.15 -12.14
C PHE A 123 3.94 13.85 -11.54
N ILE A 124 4.34 13.48 -10.33
CA ILE A 124 3.89 12.26 -9.63
C ILE A 124 2.48 12.46 -9.07
N SER A 125 1.54 11.60 -9.47
CA SER A 125 0.14 11.68 -9.05
C SER A 125 -0.11 11.05 -7.68
N TYR A 126 0.48 9.87 -7.41
CA TYR A 126 0.30 9.16 -6.14
C TYR A 126 1.62 8.58 -5.61
N ARG A 127 1.71 8.52 -4.28
CA ARG A 127 2.89 8.03 -3.54
C ARG A 127 2.44 6.93 -2.59
N LEU A 128 2.79 5.69 -2.93
CA LEU A 128 2.52 4.50 -2.14
C LEU A 128 3.81 4.06 -1.45
N PHE A 129 3.75 3.99 -0.13
CA PHE A 129 4.86 3.60 0.74
C PHE A 129 4.69 2.18 1.25
N ARG A 130 5.57 1.75 2.16
CA ARG A 130 5.48 0.44 2.83
C ARG A 130 4.11 0.16 3.45
N ASP A 131 3.42 1.17 3.96
CA ASP A 131 2.10 1.02 4.59
C ASP A 131 1.01 0.58 3.59
N ALA A 132 1.25 0.77 2.28
CA ALA A 132 0.39 0.30 1.20
C ALA A 132 0.72 -1.13 0.74
N THR A 133 1.77 -1.76 1.28
CA THR A 133 2.13 -3.16 1.00
C THR A 133 1.37 -4.10 1.92
N ARG A 134 1.01 -5.30 1.43
CA ARG A 134 0.40 -6.33 2.26
C ARG A 134 1.51 -7.18 2.89
N TYR A 135 1.44 -7.40 4.19
CA TYR A 135 2.33 -8.32 4.88
C TYR A 135 1.76 -9.74 4.74
N MET A 136 2.43 -10.58 3.95
CA MET A 136 2.06 -11.99 3.80
C MET A 136 3.28 -12.85 4.12
N ASP A 137 3.12 -13.82 5.02
CA ASP A 137 4.14 -14.84 5.34
C ASP A 137 5.55 -14.27 5.63
N GLY A 138 5.61 -13.22 6.45
CA GLY A 138 6.88 -12.61 6.86
C GLY A 138 7.46 -11.60 5.86
N HIS A 139 6.88 -11.46 4.67
CA HIS A 139 7.37 -10.60 3.59
C HIS A 139 6.36 -9.51 3.20
N HIS A 140 6.87 -8.33 2.86
CA HIS A 140 6.05 -7.26 2.30
C HIS A 140 5.84 -7.50 0.81
N VAL A 141 4.61 -7.88 0.43
CA VAL A 141 4.22 -8.09 -0.95
C VAL A 141 3.55 -6.81 -1.47
N LYS A 142 4.08 -6.26 -2.57
CA LYS A 142 3.42 -5.18 -3.31
C LYS A 142 2.18 -5.77 -3.99
N VAL A 143 1.00 -5.44 -3.49
CA VAL A 143 -0.25 -5.89 -4.11
C VAL A 143 -0.45 -5.11 -5.41
N GLY A 144 -0.95 -5.80 -6.44
CA GLY A 144 -1.34 -5.16 -7.69
C GLY A 144 -2.29 -3.99 -7.42
N LEU A 145 -2.16 -2.92 -8.20
CA LEU A 145 -2.94 -1.70 -8.06
C LEU A 145 -4.43 -2.00 -8.33
N GLN A 146 -5.19 -2.33 -7.28
CA GLN A 146 -6.63 -2.57 -7.41
C GLN A 146 -7.33 -1.22 -7.50
N ARG A 147 -7.61 -0.81 -8.73
CA ARG A 147 -8.47 0.33 -9.04
C ARG A 147 -9.84 -0.22 -9.42
N GLY A 148 -10.93 0.40 -8.95
CA GLY A 148 -12.30 0.02 -9.31
C GLY A 148 -12.65 0.39 -10.76
N ARG A 149 -11.85 -0.06 -11.73
CA ARG A 149 -12.21 0.07 -13.15
C ARG A 149 -13.31 -0.94 -13.42
N GLU A 150 -14.54 -0.46 -13.58
CA GLU A 150 -15.54 -1.21 -14.32
C GLU A 150 -14.99 -1.41 -15.73
N SER A 151 -14.87 -2.67 -16.15
CA SER A 151 -14.53 -3.01 -17.53
C SER A 151 -15.60 -2.41 -18.46
N PRO A 152 -15.22 -1.86 -19.63
CA PRO A 152 -16.19 -1.58 -20.68
C PRO A 152 -16.87 -2.87 -21.18
#